data_AF-A0A9P0E1Y5-F1
#
_entry.id   AF-A0A9P0E1Y5-F1
#
_cell.length_a   1.000
_cell.length_b   1.000
_cell.length_c   1.000
_cell.angle_alpha   90.00
_cell.angle_beta   90.00
_cell.angle_gamma   90.00
#
_symmetry.space_group_name_H-M   'P 1'
#
loop_
_entity.id
_entity.type
_entity.pdbx_description
1 polymer ?
#
loop_
_entity_poly.entity_id
_entity_poly.type
_entity_poly.pdbx_seq_one_letter_code
_entity_poly.pdbx_strand_id
1 'polypeptide(L)'
;MAERTHLQQERYKEHRKNVMHAEKRIKTDPPRLKADLYISNGILNAAQARLRDVEQANRALVTKINYIIRTKGIVDCHEGSFIRESNYKSRVINNLMTERANRELYDLITTIGSKYSKKSQMDSFNDRKNTLLFISRHPEIYKNELLDPLEKWSILPEKNNSEITRCNPQKRTRCFLDFEILNERKLGRMYIEIYNDFVPIAGDNFLRFVRGEKGKGYKNTKLYIIMPGIGFLGGDVDHANGASPRSAYGKPFASENYFLQFNGPGILNLI
;
A
#
# COMPACT_ATOMS: atom_id res chain seq x y z
N MET A 1 -19.27 -58.40 18.89
CA MET A 1 -19.26 -56.91 18.85
C MET A 1 -18.08 -56.28 19.57
N ALA A 2 -17.53 -56.89 20.63
CA ALA A 2 -16.43 -56.32 21.44
C ALA A 2 -15.03 -56.29 20.75
N GLU A 3 -14.73 -57.22 19.84
CA GLU A 3 -13.41 -57.23 19.15
C GLU A 3 -13.28 -56.13 18.09
N ARG A 4 -14.40 -55.71 17.46
CA ARG A 4 -14.40 -54.63 16.46
C ARG A 4 -14.05 -53.27 17.07
N THR A 5 -14.46 -53.03 18.32
CA THR A 5 -14.17 -51.79 19.07
C THR A 5 -12.72 -51.71 19.52
N HIS A 6 -12.11 -52.84 19.93
CA HIS A 6 -10.71 -52.88 20.32
C HIS A 6 -9.77 -52.61 19.13
N LEU A 7 -10.04 -53.24 17.98
CA LEU A 7 -9.27 -53.03 16.75
C LEU A 7 -9.36 -51.58 16.26
N GLN A 8 -10.53 -50.94 16.41
CA GLN A 8 -10.71 -49.52 16.09
C GLN A 8 -9.95 -48.60 17.05
N GLN A 9 -9.89 -48.93 18.34
CA GLN A 9 -9.10 -48.19 19.32
C GLN A 9 -7.60 -48.31 19.06
N GLU A 10 -7.11 -49.50 18.72
CA GLU A 10 -5.71 -49.72 18.37
C GLU A 10 -5.33 -48.94 17.11
N ARG A 11 -6.15 -49.00 16.05
CA ARG A 11 -5.97 -48.18 14.85
C ARG A 11 -6.00 -46.68 15.13
N TYR A 12 -6.84 -46.23 16.05
CA TYR A 12 -6.89 -44.83 16.46
C TYR A 12 -5.62 -44.39 17.20
N LYS A 13 -5.10 -45.22 18.10
CA LYS A 13 -3.83 -44.97 18.80
C LYS A 13 -2.65 -44.96 17.83
N GLU A 14 -2.63 -45.87 16.87
CA GLU A 14 -1.62 -45.95 15.82
C GLU A 14 -1.67 -44.71 14.91
N HIS A 15 -2.85 -44.30 14.47
CA HIS A 15 -3.05 -43.06 13.72
C HIS A 15 -2.58 -41.83 14.51
N ARG A 16 -2.91 -41.73 15.81
CA ARG A 16 -2.43 -40.66 16.70
C ARG A 16 -0.90 -40.63 16.79
N LYS A 17 -0.25 -41.80 16.91
CA LYS A 17 1.22 -41.90 16.87
C LYS A 17 1.77 -41.40 15.54
N ASN A 18 1.16 -41.79 14.42
CA ASN A 18 1.60 -41.37 13.09
C ASN A 18 1.43 -39.86 12.86
N VAL A 19 0.36 -39.26 13.37
CA VAL A 19 0.15 -37.80 13.32
C VAL A 19 1.16 -37.06 14.20
N MET A 20 1.47 -37.58 15.39
CA MET A 20 2.43 -36.95 16.30
C MET A 20 3.88 -36.97 15.77
N HIS A 21 4.24 -38.01 15.00
CA HIS A 21 5.58 -38.16 14.42
C HIS A 21 5.63 -37.78 12.94
N ALA A 22 4.56 -37.18 12.40
CA ALA A 22 4.54 -36.75 11.01
C ALA A 22 5.46 -35.54 10.81
N GLU A 23 6.51 -35.72 10.01
CA GLU A 23 7.38 -34.62 9.61
C GLU A 23 6.63 -33.65 8.69
N LYS A 24 6.83 -32.35 8.89
CA LYS A 24 6.24 -31.31 8.04
C LYS A 24 6.81 -31.42 6.62
N ARG A 25 6.02 -31.92 5.66
CA ARG A 25 6.40 -31.95 4.23
C ARG A 25 6.39 -30.58 3.58
N ILE A 26 5.59 -29.66 4.12
CA ILE A 26 5.48 -28.28 3.63
C ILE A 26 6.16 -27.38 4.64
N LYS A 27 7.14 -26.62 4.18
CA LYS A 27 7.86 -25.66 5.01
C LYS A 27 6.93 -24.46 5.27
N THR A 28 6.25 -24.47 6.40
CA THR A 28 5.37 -23.39 6.87
C THR A 28 6.14 -22.29 7.62
N ASP A 29 7.46 -22.35 7.65
CA ASP A 29 8.28 -21.33 8.28
C ASP A 29 8.07 -20.00 7.52
N PRO A 30 7.95 -18.87 8.23
CA PRO A 30 7.84 -17.58 7.57
C PRO A 30 9.02 -17.39 6.61
N PRO A 31 8.80 -16.83 5.41
CA PRO A 31 9.87 -16.55 4.48
C PRO A 31 10.91 -15.66 5.17
N ARG A 32 12.20 -15.90 4.90
CA ARG A 32 13.27 -15.06 5.46
C ARG A 32 13.02 -13.60 5.03
N LEU A 33 13.03 -12.70 6.01
CA LEU A 33 12.91 -11.28 5.76
C LEU A 33 14.08 -10.82 4.89
N LYS A 34 13.78 -10.38 3.67
CA LYS A 34 14.75 -9.67 2.81
C LYS A 34 14.73 -8.19 3.22
N ALA A 35 15.60 -7.81 4.14
CA ALA A 35 15.67 -6.43 4.67
C ALA A 35 15.81 -5.37 3.55
N ASP A 36 16.53 -5.71 2.48
CA ASP A 36 16.77 -4.85 1.31
C ASP A 36 15.49 -4.43 0.56
N LEU A 37 14.39 -5.16 0.73
CA LEU A 37 13.08 -4.81 0.14
C LEU A 37 12.33 -3.77 0.97
N TYR A 38 12.61 -3.68 2.27
CA TYR A 38 11.87 -2.84 3.21
C TYR A 38 12.63 -1.60 3.62
N ILE A 39 13.96 -1.64 3.53
CA ILE A 39 14.83 -0.51 3.85
C ILE A 39 15.42 0.00 2.54
N SER A 40 15.07 1.22 2.15
CA SER A 40 15.67 1.80 0.95
C SER A 40 17.18 1.94 1.14
N ASN A 41 17.95 1.40 0.19
CA ASN A 41 19.40 1.49 0.21
C ASN A 41 19.90 2.94 0.27
N GLY A 42 19.15 3.91 -0.28
CA GLY A 42 19.46 5.33 -0.18
C GLY A 42 19.46 5.85 1.25
N ILE A 43 18.41 5.56 2.02
CA ILE A 43 18.32 5.97 3.43
C ILE A 43 19.40 5.27 4.26
N LEU A 44 19.66 3.99 4.00
CA LEU A 44 20.67 3.23 4.72
C LEU A 44 22.09 3.78 4.46
N ASN A 45 22.40 4.09 3.20
CA ASN A 45 23.67 4.70 2.80
C ASN A 45 23.84 6.11 3.39
N ALA A 46 22.79 6.93 3.40
CA ALA A 46 22.81 8.25 4.01
C ALA A 46 23.02 8.18 5.54
N ALA A 47 22.34 7.25 6.21
CA ALA A 47 22.53 7.00 7.64
C ALA A 47 23.96 6.51 7.94
N GLN A 48 24.50 5.62 7.11
CA GLN A 48 25.86 5.12 7.21
C GLN A 48 26.90 6.23 6.99
N ALA A 49 26.68 7.12 6.01
CA ALA A 49 27.54 8.29 5.78
C ALA A 49 27.54 9.22 7.00
N ARG A 50 26.36 9.56 7.52
CA ARG A 50 26.22 10.38 8.73
C ARG A 50 26.90 9.75 9.94
N LEU A 51 26.79 8.43 10.12
CA LEU A 51 27.47 7.72 11.20
C LEU A 51 29.00 7.81 11.06
N ARG A 52 29.53 7.66 9.84
CA ARG A 52 30.97 7.82 9.57
C ARG A 52 31.46 9.22 9.92
N ASP A 53 30.72 10.25 9.55
CA ASP A 53 31.08 11.64 9.85
C ASP A 53 31.11 11.89 11.37
N VAL A 54 30.10 11.39 12.09
CA VAL A 54 30.04 11.47 13.55
C VAL A 54 31.18 10.71 14.21
N GLU A 55 31.49 9.50 13.76
CA GLU A 55 32.63 8.73 14.27
C GLU A 55 33.96 9.42 14.01
N GLN A 56 34.15 10.00 12.82
CA GLN A 56 35.37 10.73 12.48
C GLN A 56 35.54 11.96 13.39
N ALA A 57 34.47 12.73 13.60
CA ALA A 57 34.48 13.87 14.51
C ALA A 57 34.76 13.44 15.96
N ASN A 58 34.12 12.37 16.43
CA ASN A 58 34.35 11.83 17.77
C ASN A 58 35.79 11.33 17.96
N ARG A 59 36.35 10.63 16.96
CA ARG A 59 37.76 10.20 16.99
C ARG A 59 38.68 11.41 17.05
N ALA A 60 38.48 12.43 16.22
CA ALA A 60 39.28 13.65 16.24
C ALA A 60 39.22 14.36 17.61
N LEU A 61 38.04 14.43 18.23
CA LEU A 61 37.88 14.96 19.60
C LEU A 61 38.67 14.15 20.62
N VAL A 62 38.52 12.82 20.62
CA VAL A 62 39.25 11.94 21.54
C VAL A 62 40.76 12.04 21.33
N THR A 63 41.24 12.13 20.09
CA THR A 63 42.65 12.34 19.78
C THR A 63 43.15 13.67 20.36
N LYS A 64 42.39 14.77 20.19
CA LYS A 64 42.72 16.08 20.78
C LYS A 64 42.72 16.03 22.30
N ILE A 65 41.73 15.40 22.93
CA ILE A 65 41.66 15.20 24.38
C ILE A 65 42.89 14.42 24.88
N ASN A 66 43.23 13.31 24.22
CA ASN A 66 44.39 12.51 24.57
C ASN A 66 45.71 13.28 24.40
N TYR A 67 45.82 14.10 23.36
CA TYR A 67 46.97 14.96 23.15
C TYR A 67 47.11 15.97 24.31
N ILE A 68 46.03 16.68 24.67
CA ILE A 68 45.99 17.64 25.79
C ILE A 68 46.38 16.97 27.11
N ILE A 69 45.80 15.81 27.41
CA ILE A 69 46.08 15.06 28.65
C ILE A 69 47.56 14.65 28.72
N ARG A 70 48.15 14.22 27.59
CA ARG A 70 49.52 13.71 27.54
C ARG A 70 50.58 14.80 27.55
N THR A 71 50.35 15.91 26.86
CA THR A 71 51.36 16.96 26.75
C THR A 71 51.40 17.86 27.98
N LYS A 72 50.36 17.88 28.85
CA LYS A 72 50.21 18.76 30.03
C LYS A 72 50.56 20.24 29.74
N GLY A 73 50.66 20.62 28.47
CA GLY A 73 51.34 21.82 28.03
C GLY A 73 50.32 22.88 27.76
N ILE A 74 50.46 24.00 28.50
CA ILE A 74 49.90 25.34 28.28
C ILE A 74 48.75 25.30 27.27
N VAL A 75 47.61 24.76 27.71
CA VAL A 75 46.36 25.09 27.04
C VAL A 75 46.15 26.54 27.44
N ASP A 76 46.39 27.47 26.52
CA ASP A 76 45.88 28.83 26.67
C ASP A 76 44.35 28.71 26.74
N CYS A 77 43.84 28.55 27.95
CA CYS A 77 42.42 28.62 28.27
C CYS A 77 41.91 30.07 28.20
N HIS A 78 42.78 31.02 27.81
CA HIS A 78 42.41 32.36 27.37
C HIS A 78 41.99 32.36 25.90
N GLU A 79 40.99 31.55 25.56
CA GLU A 79 40.18 31.82 24.38
C GLU A 79 39.30 33.01 24.76
N GLY A 80 39.65 34.21 24.25
CA GLY A 80 38.93 35.46 24.56
C GLY A 80 37.43 35.22 24.47
N SER A 81 36.66 35.74 25.44
CA SER A 81 35.26 35.35 25.70
C SER A 81 34.44 35.20 24.43
N PHE A 82 34.38 33.99 23.89
CA PHE A 82 33.59 33.71 22.70
C PHE A 82 32.14 33.68 23.16
N ILE A 83 31.38 34.71 22.81
CA ILE A 83 29.95 34.78 23.09
C ILE A 83 29.29 33.73 22.21
N ARG A 84 29.13 32.51 22.72
CA ARG A 84 28.19 31.54 22.13
C ARG A 84 26.79 32.08 22.37
N GLU A 85 26.20 32.71 21.36
CA GLU A 85 24.76 32.92 21.34
C GLU A 85 24.09 31.56 21.34
N SER A 86 23.63 31.12 22.52
CA SER A 86 22.91 29.86 22.62
C SER A 86 21.63 29.98 21.80
N ASN A 87 21.38 29.01 20.91
CA ASN A 87 20.09 28.86 20.22
C ASN A 87 18.94 28.51 21.18
N TYR A 88 19.14 28.67 22.49
CA TYR A 88 18.16 28.44 23.53
C TYR A 88 16.90 29.27 23.27
N LYS A 89 17.03 30.58 22.99
CA LYS A 89 15.87 31.45 22.72
C LYS A 89 15.06 30.94 21.52
N SER A 90 15.72 30.62 20.42
CA SER A 90 15.07 30.08 19.21
C SER A 90 14.43 28.71 19.47
N ARG A 91 15.07 27.85 20.27
CA ARG A 91 14.50 26.54 20.67
C ARG A 91 13.28 26.68 21.56
N VAL A 92 13.30 27.62 22.51
CA VAL A 92 12.17 27.91 23.39
C VAL A 92 10.97 28.38 22.56
N ILE A 93 11.19 29.27 21.59
CA ILE A 93 10.14 29.74 20.67
C ILE A 93 9.58 28.58 19.84
N ASN A 94 10.43 27.74 19.25
CA ASN A 94 9.98 26.59 18.46
C ASN A 94 9.19 25.56 19.29
N ASN A 95 9.63 25.29 20.51
CA ASN A 95 8.92 24.40 21.43
C ASN A 95 7.54 24.97 21.79
N LEU A 96 7.46 26.28 22.04
CA LEU A 96 6.18 26.95 22.33
C LEU A 96 5.22 26.85 21.14
N MET A 97 5.71 27.07 19.91
CA MET A 97 4.90 26.93 18.69
C MET A 97 4.42 25.49 18.51
N THR A 98 5.30 24.50 18.72
CA THR A 98 4.98 23.08 18.64
C THR A 98 3.93 22.69 19.69
N GLU A 99 4.07 23.20 20.91
CA GLU A 99 3.12 22.95 21.98
C GLU A 99 1.73 23.55 21.68
N ARG A 100 1.68 24.76 21.12
CA ARG A 100 0.43 25.39 20.69
C ARG A 100 -0.26 24.55 19.60
N ALA A 101 0.47 24.13 18.57
CA ALA A 101 -0.06 23.28 17.51
C ALA A 101 -0.56 21.92 18.04
N ASN A 102 0.16 21.34 19.00
CA ASN A 102 -0.24 20.08 19.64
C ASN A 102 -1.53 20.24 20.47
N ARG A 103 -1.70 21.37 21.17
CA ARG A 103 -2.96 21.65 21.88
C ARG A 103 -4.12 21.83 20.92
N GLU A 104 -3.94 22.61 19.84
CA GLU A 104 -4.98 22.80 18.83
C GLU A 104 -5.41 21.47 18.19
N LEU A 105 -4.46 20.59 17.87
CA LEU A 105 -4.75 19.25 17.36
C LEU A 105 -5.47 18.38 18.41
N TYR A 106 -5.06 18.44 19.67
CA TYR A 106 -5.71 17.71 20.74
C TYR A 106 -7.17 18.17 20.94
N ASP A 107 -7.40 19.47 20.91
CA ASP A 107 -8.74 20.07 21.01
C ASP A 107 -9.59 19.66 19.80
N LEU A 108 -9.03 19.65 18.58
CA LEU A 108 -9.72 19.15 17.39
C LEU A 108 -10.11 17.67 17.53
N ILE A 109 -9.19 16.81 17.95
CA ILE A 109 -9.45 15.36 18.09
C ILE A 109 -10.48 15.09 19.18
N THR A 110 -10.48 15.85 20.27
CA THR A 110 -11.40 15.65 21.39
C THR A 110 -12.78 16.24 21.14
N THR A 111 -12.86 17.38 20.45
CA THR A 111 -14.15 18.02 20.10
C THR A 111 -14.87 17.30 18.97
N ILE A 112 -14.14 16.75 18.00
CA ILE A 112 -14.72 15.99 16.90
C ILE A 112 -15.06 14.59 17.39
N GLY A 113 -16.31 14.37 17.78
CA GLY A 113 -16.85 13.02 17.97
C GLY A 113 -16.78 12.22 16.66
N SER A 114 -16.55 10.91 16.74
CA SER A 114 -16.54 10.06 15.56
C SER A 114 -17.89 10.16 14.84
N LYS A 115 -17.88 10.61 13.57
CA LYS A 115 -19.09 10.68 12.73
C LYS A 115 -19.78 9.32 12.54
N TYR A 116 -19.05 8.24 12.79
CA TYR A 116 -19.53 6.87 12.65
C TYR A 116 -20.17 6.37 13.95
N SER A 117 -21.39 5.81 13.85
CA SER A 117 -22.06 5.17 14.97
C SER A 117 -21.33 3.88 15.36
N LYS A 118 -20.77 3.85 16.58
CA LYS A 118 -20.10 2.66 17.16
C LYS A 118 -21.00 1.43 17.12
N LYS A 119 -22.31 1.60 17.37
CA LYS A 119 -23.31 0.54 17.33
C LYS A 119 -23.44 -0.03 15.92
N SER A 120 -23.63 0.83 14.92
CA SER A 120 -23.72 0.42 13.51
C SER A 120 -22.48 -0.33 13.02
N GLN A 121 -21.29 0.11 13.43
CA GLN A 121 -20.04 -0.60 13.12
C GLN A 121 -19.97 -1.98 13.78
N MET A 122 -20.39 -2.09 15.04
CA MET A 122 -20.40 -3.37 15.77
C MET A 122 -21.41 -4.34 15.17
N ASP A 123 -22.59 -3.87 14.79
CA ASP A 123 -23.62 -4.66 14.11
C ASP A 123 -23.09 -5.19 12.77
N SER A 124 -22.50 -4.31 11.94
CA SER A 124 -21.87 -4.69 10.66
C SER A 124 -20.72 -5.69 10.83
N PHE A 125 -19.94 -5.57 11.91
CA PHE A 125 -18.87 -6.51 12.25
C PHE A 125 -19.45 -7.89 12.62
N ASN A 126 -20.47 -7.93 13.46
CA ASN A 126 -21.12 -9.17 13.87
C ASN A 126 -21.78 -9.89 12.69
N ASP A 127 -22.44 -9.15 11.79
CA ASP A 127 -23.02 -9.71 10.57
C ASP A 127 -21.97 -10.35 9.67
N ARG A 128 -20.83 -9.68 9.46
CA ARG A 128 -19.70 -10.23 8.70
C ARG A 128 -19.10 -11.45 9.39
N LYS A 129 -18.92 -11.41 10.71
CA LYS A 129 -18.39 -12.53 11.50
C LYS A 129 -19.29 -13.77 11.38
N ASN A 130 -20.61 -13.58 11.49
CA ASN A 130 -21.59 -14.66 11.36
C ASN A 130 -21.61 -15.22 9.94
N THR A 131 -21.52 -14.34 8.94
CA THR A 131 -21.41 -14.74 7.54
C THR A 131 -20.15 -15.58 7.31
N LEU A 132 -18.98 -15.13 7.79
CA LEU A 132 -17.72 -15.89 7.68
C LEU A 132 -17.79 -17.25 8.39
N LEU A 133 -18.40 -17.31 9.58
CA LEU A 133 -18.61 -18.57 10.30
C LEU A 133 -19.53 -19.52 9.53
N PHE A 134 -20.58 -18.98 8.90
CA PHE A 134 -21.48 -19.75 8.06
C PHE A 134 -20.76 -20.30 6.82
N ILE A 135 -19.97 -19.45 6.13
CA ILE A 135 -19.14 -19.83 4.98
C ILE A 135 -18.16 -20.94 5.35
N SER A 136 -17.48 -20.79 6.49
CA SER A 136 -16.51 -21.78 6.97
C SER A 136 -17.15 -23.13 7.28
N ARG A 137 -18.44 -23.15 7.65
CA ARG A 137 -19.18 -24.38 7.97
C ARG A 137 -19.79 -25.03 6.73
N HIS A 138 -20.21 -24.23 5.74
CA HIS A 138 -20.89 -24.71 4.54
C HIS A 138 -20.27 -24.16 3.24
N PRO A 139 -19.08 -24.63 2.85
CA PRO A 139 -18.37 -24.14 1.66
C PRO A 139 -19.03 -24.58 0.33
N GLU A 140 -19.88 -25.60 0.33
CA GLU A 140 -20.50 -26.14 -0.90
C GLU A 140 -21.63 -25.28 -1.47
N ILE A 141 -22.24 -24.41 -0.65
CA ILE A 141 -23.32 -23.49 -1.04
C ILE A 141 -22.85 -22.50 -2.13
N TYR A 142 -21.54 -22.23 -2.19
CA TYR A 142 -20.93 -21.33 -3.17
C TYR A 142 -20.76 -21.92 -4.57
N LYS A 143 -20.96 -23.22 -4.76
CA LYS A 143 -20.78 -23.81 -6.10
C LYS A 143 -21.93 -23.50 -7.05
N ASN A 144 -23.16 -23.32 -6.55
CA ASN A 144 -24.32 -23.43 -7.42
C ASN A 144 -25.31 -22.23 -7.43
N GLU A 145 -25.43 -21.38 -6.40
CA GLU A 145 -26.63 -20.49 -6.35
C GLU A 145 -26.50 -19.04 -5.86
N LEU A 146 -25.33 -18.50 -5.49
CA LEU A 146 -25.29 -17.15 -4.88
C LEU A 146 -24.29 -16.21 -5.54
N LEU A 147 -24.85 -15.36 -6.42
CA LEU A 147 -24.33 -14.12 -7.00
C LEU A 147 -22.93 -14.21 -7.61
N ASP A 148 -22.82 -13.81 -8.88
CA ASP A 148 -21.53 -13.44 -9.43
C ASP A 148 -20.86 -12.49 -8.41
N PRO A 149 -19.67 -12.80 -7.84
CA PRO A 149 -19.08 -11.97 -6.80
C PRO A 149 -19.03 -10.49 -7.20
N LEU A 150 -18.94 -10.25 -8.51
CA LEU A 150 -18.99 -8.97 -9.20
C LEU A 150 -20.30 -8.18 -9.05
N GLU A 151 -21.46 -8.82 -8.87
CA GLU A 151 -22.75 -8.14 -8.70
C GLU A 151 -22.87 -7.38 -7.37
N LYS A 152 -22.06 -7.74 -6.38
CA LYS A 152 -22.07 -7.06 -5.07
C LYS A 152 -21.45 -5.66 -5.11
N TRP A 153 -20.60 -5.38 -6.09
CA TRP A 153 -19.81 -4.15 -6.13
C TRP A 153 -20.33 -3.19 -7.21
N SER A 154 -21.16 -2.23 -6.79
CA SER A 154 -21.51 -1.09 -7.63
C SER A 154 -20.41 -0.03 -7.57
N ILE A 155 -19.87 0.35 -8.73
CA ILE A 155 -18.99 1.51 -8.91
C ILE A 155 -19.78 2.82 -8.78
N LEU A 156 -21.07 2.76 -9.12
CA LEU A 156 -21.97 3.90 -9.01
C LEU A 156 -22.35 4.16 -7.54
N PRO A 157 -22.44 5.44 -7.13
CA PRO A 157 -22.87 5.80 -5.79
C PRO A 157 -24.32 5.34 -5.53
N GLU A 158 -24.70 5.29 -4.25
CA GLU A 158 -26.05 4.86 -3.85
C GLU A 158 -27.16 5.70 -4.50
N LYS A 159 -28.31 5.06 -4.74
CA LYS A 159 -29.44 5.52 -5.58
C LYS A 159 -30.01 6.91 -5.24
N ASN A 160 -29.64 7.50 -4.11
CA ASN A 160 -30.16 8.78 -3.62
C ASN A 160 -29.41 10.02 -4.15
N ASN A 161 -28.38 9.85 -4.99
CA ASN A 161 -27.64 10.98 -5.55
C ASN A 161 -28.26 11.47 -6.86
N SER A 162 -28.55 12.78 -6.95
CA SER A 162 -29.03 13.49 -8.15
C SER A 162 -28.11 13.36 -9.38
N GLU A 163 -26.88 12.91 -9.16
CA GLU A 163 -25.85 12.71 -10.18
C GLU A 163 -26.03 11.40 -10.99
N ILE A 164 -26.83 10.43 -10.51
CA ILE A 164 -27.12 9.19 -11.24
C ILE A 164 -27.85 9.48 -12.56
N THR A 165 -28.57 10.61 -12.64
CA THR A 165 -29.26 11.07 -13.85
C THR A 165 -28.29 11.37 -15.00
N ARG A 166 -26.98 11.57 -14.73
CA ARG A 166 -25.94 11.73 -15.77
C ARG A 166 -25.46 10.41 -16.37
N CYS A 167 -25.82 9.27 -15.77
CA CYS A 167 -25.41 7.94 -16.25
C CYS A 167 -26.01 7.69 -17.64
N ASN A 168 -25.15 7.57 -18.65
CA ASN A 168 -25.56 7.18 -20.00
C ASN A 168 -24.69 6.02 -20.48
N PRO A 169 -25.11 4.76 -20.22
CA PRO A 169 -24.35 3.58 -20.60
C PRO A 169 -24.05 3.49 -22.11
N GLN A 170 -24.94 4.01 -22.97
CA GLN A 170 -24.77 3.94 -24.43
C GLN A 170 -23.60 4.81 -24.93
N LYS A 171 -23.19 5.82 -24.16
CA LYS A 171 -22.08 6.71 -24.50
C LYS A 171 -20.71 6.13 -24.12
N ARG A 172 -20.68 5.05 -23.34
CA ARG A 172 -19.43 4.48 -22.81
C ARG A 172 -18.65 3.78 -23.90
N THR A 173 -17.37 4.11 -23.96
CA THR A 173 -16.46 3.49 -24.91
C THR A 173 -15.87 2.23 -24.29
N ARG A 174 -15.83 1.15 -25.06
CA ARG A 174 -15.17 -0.08 -24.66
C ARG A 174 -13.85 -0.22 -25.39
N CYS A 175 -12.84 -0.70 -24.69
CA CYS A 175 -11.55 -1.03 -25.26
C CYS A 175 -11.07 -2.37 -24.69
N PHE A 176 -9.94 -2.86 -25.19
CA PHE A 176 -9.34 -4.08 -24.68
C PHE A 176 -7.83 -3.96 -24.58
N LEU A 177 -7.25 -4.73 -23.66
CA LEU A 177 -5.82 -4.90 -23.50
C LEU A 177 -5.50 -6.40 -23.52
N ASP A 178 -4.55 -6.79 -24.37
CA ASP A 178 -4.04 -8.15 -24.41
C ASP A 178 -2.79 -8.24 -23.52
N PHE A 179 -2.80 -9.17 -22.57
CA PHE A 179 -1.71 -9.38 -21.63
C PHE A 179 -0.89 -10.61 -21.99
N GLU A 180 0.42 -10.50 -21.84
CA GLU A 180 1.36 -11.60 -22.00
C GLU A 180 2.45 -11.54 -20.93
N ILE A 181 2.95 -12.71 -20.54
CA ILE A 181 4.21 -12.82 -19.81
C ILE A 181 5.31 -12.84 -20.87
N LEU A 182 6.25 -11.89 -20.75
CA LEU A 182 7.33 -11.70 -21.70
C LEU A 182 8.08 -13.02 -21.95
N ASN A 183 8.16 -13.44 -23.22
CA ASN A 183 8.83 -14.66 -23.68
C ASN A 183 8.25 -15.98 -23.14
N GLU A 184 7.03 -15.99 -22.60
CA GLU A 184 6.49 -17.18 -21.96
C GLU A 184 5.11 -17.57 -22.53
N ARG A 185 4.06 -16.81 -22.20
CA ARG A 185 2.69 -17.13 -22.64
C ARG A 185 1.78 -15.92 -22.67
N LYS A 186 0.79 -15.95 -23.55
CA LYS A 186 -0.33 -15.00 -23.55
C LYS A 186 -1.28 -15.34 -22.38
N LEU A 187 -1.57 -14.35 -21.54
CA LEU A 187 -2.45 -14.50 -20.38
C LEU A 187 -3.92 -14.37 -20.76
N GLY A 188 -4.22 -13.54 -21.76
CA GLY A 188 -5.58 -13.33 -22.25
C GLY A 188 -5.89 -11.87 -22.52
N ARG A 189 -7.17 -11.61 -22.79
CA ARG A 189 -7.70 -10.28 -23.13
C ARG A 189 -8.55 -9.74 -21.98
N MET A 190 -8.26 -8.52 -21.56
CA MET A 190 -9.08 -7.77 -20.62
C MET A 190 -9.93 -6.77 -21.40
N TYR A 191 -11.25 -6.83 -21.25
CA TYR A 191 -12.17 -5.84 -21.79
C TYR A 191 -12.43 -4.78 -20.72
N ILE A 192 -12.35 -3.51 -21.12
CA ILE A 192 -12.49 -2.37 -20.22
C ILE A 192 -13.56 -1.45 -20.78
N GLU A 193 -14.58 -1.17 -19.97
CA GLU A 193 -15.59 -0.15 -20.26
C GLU A 193 -15.20 1.16 -19.56
N ILE A 194 -15.10 2.24 -20.33
CA ILE A 194 -14.69 3.56 -19.84
C ILE A 194 -15.92 4.43 -19.59
N TYR A 195 -16.01 4.97 -18.39
CA TYR A 195 -17.12 5.82 -17.91
C TYR A 195 -16.96 7.27 -18.40
N ASN A 196 -16.88 7.46 -19.72
CA ASN A 196 -16.76 8.77 -20.38
C ASN A 196 -17.95 9.71 -20.10
N ASP A 197 -19.08 9.16 -19.64
CA ASP A 197 -20.25 9.90 -19.16
C ASP A 197 -19.98 10.65 -17.85
N PHE A 198 -19.11 10.11 -16.99
CA PHE A 198 -18.70 10.72 -15.72
C PHE A 198 -17.36 11.43 -15.80
N VAL A 199 -16.39 10.87 -16.53
CA VAL A 199 -15.01 11.37 -16.59
C VAL A 199 -14.50 11.49 -18.04
N PRO A 200 -15.07 12.40 -18.86
CA PRO A 200 -14.72 12.52 -20.27
C PRO A 200 -13.25 12.87 -20.53
N ILE A 201 -12.62 13.72 -19.70
CA ILE A 201 -11.24 14.17 -19.94
C ILE A 201 -10.24 13.04 -19.63
N ALA A 202 -10.43 12.38 -18.48
CA ALA A 202 -9.63 11.24 -18.05
C ALA A 202 -9.84 10.02 -18.95
N GLY A 203 -11.08 9.76 -19.35
CA GLY A 203 -11.43 8.69 -20.28
C GLY A 203 -10.82 8.88 -21.67
N ASP A 204 -10.90 10.10 -22.24
CA ASP A 204 -10.24 10.43 -23.51
C ASP A 204 -8.73 10.25 -23.41
N ASN A 205 -8.11 10.72 -22.32
CA ASN A 205 -6.67 10.54 -22.08
C ASN A 205 -6.25 9.06 -22.11
N PHE A 206 -6.99 8.19 -21.41
CA PHE A 206 -6.72 6.75 -21.40
C PHE A 206 -6.87 6.14 -22.80
N LEU A 207 -7.95 6.48 -23.50
CA LEU A 207 -8.24 5.96 -24.84
C LEU A 207 -7.18 6.37 -25.88
N ARG A 208 -6.62 7.57 -25.79
CA ARG A 208 -5.53 8.01 -26.67
C ARG A 208 -4.28 7.14 -26.55
N PHE A 209 -3.92 6.76 -25.32
CA PHE A 209 -2.81 5.83 -25.09
C PHE A 209 -3.12 4.40 -25.53
N VAL A 210 -4.37 3.95 -25.39
CA VAL A 210 -4.81 2.65 -25.95
C VAL A 210 -4.68 2.65 -27.48
N ARG A 211 -5.04 3.75 -28.14
CA ARG A 211 -4.91 3.92 -29.61
C ARG A 211 -3.47 4.10 -30.07
N GLY A 212 -2.56 4.49 -29.19
CA GLY A 212 -1.18 4.83 -29.55
C GLY A 212 -1.06 6.12 -30.34
N GLU A 213 -1.93 7.11 -30.07
CA GLU A 213 -1.85 8.42 -30.72
C GLU A 213 -0.50 9.10 -30.43
N LYS A 214 0.01 9.88 -31.39
CA LYS A 214 1.33 10.55 -31.30
C LYS A 214 2.53 9.60 -31.12
N GLY A 215 2.40 8.34 -31.56
CA GLY A 215 3.50 7.37 -31.60
C GLY A 215 3.89 6.79 -30.24
N LYS A 216 3.09 7.02 -29.19
CA LYS A 216 3.28 6.49 -27.84
C LYS A 216 1.96 5.93 -27.33
N GLY A 217 1.97 4.70 -26.83
CA GLY A 217 0.77 4.03 -26.33
C GLY A 217 1.07 2.91 -25.35
N TYR A 218 0.03 2.29 -24.82
CA TYR A 218 0.17 1.18 -23.86
C TYR A 218 0.69 -0.12 -24.48
N LYS A 219 0.64 -0.24 -25.81
CA LYS A 219 1.18 -1.41 -26.50
C LYS A 219 2.68 -1.56 -26.20
N ASN A 220 3.08 -2.78 -25.82
CA ASN A 220 4.45 -3.13 -25.41
C ASN A 220 4.96 -2.44 -24.13
N THR A 221 4.07 -1.84 -23.34
CA THR A 221 4.43 -1.33 -21.99
C THR A 221 4.32 -2.44 -20.95
N LYS A 222 5.12 -2.35 -19.89
CA LYS A 222 5.15 -3.36 -18.81
C LYS A 222 4.28 -2.90 -17.64
N LEU A 223 3.69 -3.87 -16.94
CA LEU A 223 3.19 -3.66 -15.59
C LEU A 223 4.40 -3.63 -14.65
N TYR A 224 4.67 -2.48 -14.04
CA TYR A 224 5.88 -2.29 -13.24
C TYR A 224 5.67 -2.63 -11.76
N ILE A 225 4.41 -2.64 -11.28
CA ILE A 225 4.06 -3.07 -9.91
C ILE A 225 2.89 -4.05 -9.98
N ILE A 226 3.03 -5.20 -9.30
CA ILE A 226 1.96 -6.17 -9.10
C ILE A 226 1.84 -6.41 -7.59
N MET A 227 0.68 -6.08 -7.02
CA MET A 227 0.37 -6.22 -5.59
C MET A 227 -0.74 -7.26 -5.42
N PRO A 228 -0.41 -8.51 -5.05
CA PRO A 228 -1.41 -9.56 -4.84
C PRO A 228 -2.49 -9.14 -3.84
N GLY A 229 -3.75 -9.28 -4.21
CA GLY A 229 -4.91 -8.90 -3.38
C GLY A 229 -5.34 -7.44 -3.48
N ILE A 230 -4.57 -6.58 -4.16
CA ILE A 230 -4.90 -5.16 -4.37
C ILE A 230 -5.10 -4.87 -5.86
N GLY A 231 -4.11 -5.19 -6.70
CA GLY A 231 -4.15 -4.90 -8.13
C GLY A 231 -2.76 -4.81 -8.76
N PHE A 232 -2.67 -4.15 -9.91
CA PHE A 232 -1.42 -3.91 -10.63
C PHE A 232 -1.38 -2.49 -11.18
N LEU A 233 -0.16 -1.95 -11.32
CA LEU A 233 0.08 -0.63 -11.89
C LEU A 233 0.91 -0.77 -13.17
N GLY A 234 0.55 0.05 -14.16
CA GLY A 234 1.16 0.08 -15.47
C GLY A 234 0.94 1.44 -16.13
N GLY A 235 1.20 1.52 -17.43
CA GLY A 235 0.91 2.73 -18.20
C GLY A 235 2.05 3.76 -18.22
N ASP A 236 3.22 3.44 -17.68
CA ASP A 236 4.44 4.20 -17.97
C ASP A 236 4.95 3.84 -19.38
N VAL A 237 4.66 4.72 -20.33
CA VAL A 237 5.00 4.56 -21.75
C VAL A 237 6.45 4.95 -22.06
N ASP A 238 7.11 5.70 -21.17
CA ASP A 238 8.44 6.22 -21.43
C ASP A 238 9.54 5.32 -20.86
N HIS A 239 9.44 4.94 -19.59
CA HIS A 239 10.52 4.26 -18.86
C HIS A 239 10.12 2.89 -18.30
N ALA A 240 8.84 2.53 -18.37
CA ALA A 240 8.28 1.28 -17.84
C ALA A 240 8.67 0.98 -16.37
N ASN A 241 8.91 2.03 -15.57
CA ASN A 241 9.34 1.93 -14.17
C ASN A 241 8.54 2.84 -13.22
N GLY A 242 7.60 3.63 -13.74
CA GLY A 242 6.72 4.53 -13.00
C GLY A 242 7.30 5.93 -12.76
N ALA A 243 8.48 6.26 -13.32
CA ALA A 243 9.18 7.52 -13.03
C ALA A 243 8.63 8.72 -13.82
N SER A 244 7.87 8.50 -14.89
CA SER A 244 7.42 9.58 -15.79
C SER A 244 5.93 9.50 -16.10
N PRO A 245 5.06 9.90 -15.16
CA PRO A 245 3.64 10.05 -15.45
C PRO A 245 3.46 11.17 -16.48
N ARG A 246 2.94 10.82 -17.66
CA ARG A 246 2.61 11.76 -18.74
C ARG A 246 1.17 11.54 -19.17
N SER A 247 0.46 12.63 -19.43
CA SER A 247 -0.84 12.61 -20.11
C SER A 247 -0.67 12.66 -21.63
N ALA A 248 -1.65 12.19 -22.38
CA ALA A 248 -1.70 12.34 -23.84
C ALA A 248 -1.75 13.82 -24.29
N TYR A 249 -2.14 14.72 -23.37
CA TYR A 249 -2.12 16.18 -23.56
C TYR A 249 -0.74 16.81 -23.32
N GLY A 250 0.21 16.06 -22.77
CA GLY A 250 1.60 16.49 -22.53
C GLY A 250 1.85 17.14 -21.16
N LYS A 251 0.86 17.78 -20.55
CA LYS A 251 0.93 18.33 -19.18
C LYS A 251 0.08 17.50 -18.21
N PRO A 252 0.46 17.38 -16.92
CA PRO A 252 -0.43 16.81 -15.91
C PRO A 252 -1.75 17.60 -15.89
N PHE A 253 -2.87 16.90 -15.68
CA PHE A 253 -4.20 17.50 -15.59
C PHE A 253 -4.80 17.22 -14.21
N ALA A 254 -5.66 18.13 -13.75
CA ALA A 254 -6.30 18.02 -12.44
C ALA A 254 -7.38 16.92 -12.43
N SER A 255 -7.65 16.36 -11.24
CA SER A 255 -8.74 15.40 -11.04
C SER A 255 -10.08 16.00 -11.47
N GLU A 256 -10.78 15.31 -12.36
CA GLU A 256 -12.05 15.79 -12.92
C GLU A 256 -13.19 15.73 -11.89
N ASN A 257 -13.34 14.58 -11.22
CA ASN A 257 -14.26 14.37 -10.10
C ASN A 257 -13.93 13.10 -9.32
N TYR A 258 -14.67 12.84 -8.24
CA TYR A 258 -14.54 11.66 -7.37
C TYR A 258 -15.88 10.91 -7.19
N PHE A 259 -16.74 10.93 -8.20
CA PHE A 259 -18.09 10.35 -8.10
C PHE A 259 -18.09 8.81 -8.12
N LEU A 260 -17.19 8.22 -8.90
CA LEU A 260 -17.05 6.76 -9.02
C LEU A 260 -16.25 6.23 -7.83
N GLN A 261 -16.77 5.21 -7.17
CA GLN A 261 -16.17 4.65 -5.96
C GLN A 261 -15.35 3.39 -6.25
N PHE A 262 -14.22 3.24 -5.55
CA PHE A 262 -13.35 2.06 -5.66
C PHE A 262 -13.83 0.95 -4.70
N ASN A 263 -15.02 0.41 -4.97
CA ASN A 263 -15.72 -0.50 -4.04
C ASN A 263 -15.49 -1.99 -4.31
N GLY A 264 -14.73 -2.36 -5.34
CA GLY A 264 -14.55 -3.75 -5.75
C GLY A 264 -13.36 -4.00 -6.68
N PRO A 265 -13.07 -5.28 -6.98
CA PRO A 265 -12.05 -5.68 -7.93
C PRO A 265 -12.43 -5.28 -9.37
N GLY A 266 -11.43 -5.14 -10.24
CA GLY A 266 -11.64 -4.86 -11.66
C GLY A 266 -11.92 -3.40 -12.00
N ILE A 267 -11.79 -2.49 -11.04
CA ILE A 267 -11.97 -1.05 -11.26
C ILE A 267 -10.66 -0.44 -11.76
N LEU A 268 -10.75 0.32 -12.85
CA LEU A 268 -9.63 1.09 -13.39
C LEU A 268 -9.60 2.48 -12.74
N ASN A 269 -8.42 2.91 -12.28
CA ASN A 269 -8.19 4.26 -11.80
C ASN A 269 -6.92 4.86 -12.43
N LEU A 270 -6.83 6.18 -12.50
CA LEU A 270 -5.64 6.90 -12.92
C LEU A 270 -4.77 7.25 -11.70
N ILE A 271 -3.45 7.27 -11.91
CA ILE A 271 -2.42 7.66 -10.94
C ILE A 271 -1.74 8.93 -11.43
#